data_AF-A0A6G9W891-F1
#
_entry.id   AF-A0A6G9W891-F1
#
_cell.length_a   1.000
_cell.length_b   1.000
_cell.length_c   1.000
_cell.angle_alpha   90.00
_cell.angle_beta   90.00
_cell.angle_gamma   90.00
#
_symmetry.space_group_name_H-M   'P 1'
#
loop_
_entity.id
_entity.type
_entity.pdbx_description
1 polymer ?
#
loop_
_entity_poly.entity_id
_entity_poly.type
_entity_poly.pdbx_seq_one_letter_code
_entity_poly.pdbx_strand_id
1 'polypeptide(L)' 'MRLLKVLVVLILAALIGLAGYAYFGDMQPVRSEVRSPVSGTPAPAEPAPAEAAEPQAEAQ' A
#
# COMPACT_ATOMS: atom_id res chain seq x y z
N MET A 1 18.04 -45.98 -3.80
CA MET A 1 16.57 -45.83 -3.82
C MET A 1 15.95 -45.41 -2.48
N ARG A 2 16.37 -45.97 -1.34
CA ARG A 2 15.82 -45.58 -0.03
C ARG A 2 16.22 -44.16 0.39
N LEU A 3 17.49 -43.78 0.20
CA LEU A 3 17.97 -42.43 0.51
C LEU A 3 17.26 -41.34 -0.31
N LEU A 4 17.09 -41.57 -1.62
CA LEU A 4 16.37 -40.64 -2.49
C LEU A 4 14.91 -40.47 -2.06
N LYS A 5 14.23 -41.55 -1.68
CA LYS A 5 12.87 -41.48 -1.13
C LYS A 5 12.82 -40.67 0.17
N VAL A 6 13.77 -40.87 1.08
CA VAL A 6 13.88 -40.08 2.32
C VAL A 6 14.08 -38.60 2.00
N LEU A 7 14.98 -38.28 1.07
CA LEU A 7 15.21 -36.90 0.64
C LEU A 7 13.94 -36.25 0.09
N VAL A 8 13.20 -36.96 -0.78
CA VAL A 8 11.92 -36.46 -1.32
C VAL A 8 10.90 -36.20 -0.21
N VAL A 9 10.79 -37.11 0.76
CA VAL A 9 9.88 -36.92 1.91
C VAL A 9 10.28 -35.72 2.75
N LEU A 10 11.58 -35.51 3.01
CA LEU A 10 12.07 -34.34 3.75
C LEU A 10 11.76 -33.03 3.01
N ILE A 11 11.95 -33.01 1.69
CA ILE A 11 11.61 -31.84 0.87
C ILE A 11 10.10 -31.58 0.94
N LEU A 12 9.25 -32.61 0.79
CA LEU A 12 7.81 -32.46 0.93
C LEU A 12 7.41 -31.92 2.31
N ALA A 13 8.02 -32.44 3.38
CA ALA A 13 7.76 -31.98 4.73
C ALA A 13 8.14 -30.50 4.91
N ALA A 14 9.28 -30.07 4.36
CA ALA A 14 9.70 -28.68 4.39
C ALA A 14 8.74 -27.77 3.60
N LEU A 15 8.31 -28.20 2.40
CA LEU A 15 7.35 -27.43 1.59
C LEU A 15 5.99 -27.30 2.27
N ILE A 16 5.48 -28.38 2.88
CA ILE A 16 4.21 -28.36 3.63
C ILE A 16 4.32 -27.43 4.84
N GLY A 17 5.42 -27.51 5.59
CA GLY A 17 5.67 -26.62 6.72
C GLY A 17 5.73 -25.15 6.30
N LEU A 18 6.41 -24.86 5.19
CA LEU A 18 6.51 -23.52 4.65
C LEU A 18 5.16 -22.99 4.15
N ALA A 19 4.41 -23.80 3.40
CA ALA A 19 3.07 -23.45 2.94
C ALA A 19 2.11 -23.24 4.12
N GLY A 20 2.17 -24.10 5.13
CA GLY A 20 1.41 -23.96 6.36
C GLY A 20 1.76 -22.67 7.10
N TYR A 21 3.05 -22.36 7.25
CA TYR A 21 3.50 -21.11 7.86
C TYR A 21 3.05 -19.88 7.05
N ALA A 22 3.12 -19.92 5.72
CA ALA A 22 2.71 -18.81 4.88
C ALA A 22 1.19 -18.59 4.86
N TYR A 23 0.41 -19.66 4.98
CA TYR A 23 -1.04 -19.61 4.92
C TYR A 23 -1.70 -19.36 6.29
N PHE A 24 -1.25 -20.10 7.32
CA PHE A 24 -1.77 -19.98 8.69
C PHE A 24 -0.99 -18.99 9.56
N GLY A 25 0.25 -18.67 9.21
CA GLY A 25 0.94 -17.54 9.82
C GLY A 25 0.18 -16.29 9.44
N ASP A 26 -0.36 -15.60 10.44
CA ASP A 26 -1.13 -14.39 10.28
C ASP A 26 -0.26 -13.31 9.62
N MET A 27 -0.27 -13.28 8.28
CA MET A 27 0.43 -12.30 7.46
C MET A 27 -0.41 -11.05 7.23
N GLN A 28 -1.53 -10.89 7.95
CA GLN A 28 -2.31 -9.67 7.89
C GLN A 28 -1.47 -8.53 8.48
N PRO A 29 -1.14 -7.49 7.68
CA PRO A 29 -0.53 -6.31 8.25
C PRO A 29 -1.52 -5.69 9.24
N VAL A 30 -1.12 -5.54 10.50
CA VAL A 30 -1.87 -4.76 11.49
C VAL A 30 -1.88 -3.31 11.02
N ARG A 31 -2.93 -2.93 10.28
CA ARG A 31 -3.11 -1.57 9.79
C ARG A 31 -3.63 -0.71 10.93
N SER A 32 -2.79 0.21 11.40
CA SER A 32 -3.20 1.27 12.29
C SER A 32 -3.27 2.57 11.51
N GLU A 33 -4.45 3.18 11.45
CA GLU A 33 -4.60 4.54 10.92
C GLU A 33 -4.08 5.54 11.96
N VAL A 34 -2.93 6.15 11.69
CA VAL A 34 -2.40 7.25 12.50
C VAL A 34 -2.98 8.56 11.94
N ARG A 35 -4.03 9.09 12.57
CA ARG A 35 -4.50 10.45 12.33
C ARG A 35 -3.88 11.40 13.36
N SER A 36 -2.87 12.15 12.95
CA SER A 36 -2.39 13.29 13.73
C SER A 36 -3.22 14.52 13.36
N PRO A 37 -3.85 15.21 14.34
CA PRO A 37 -4.48 16.49 14.07
C PRO A 37 -3.42 17.51 13.66
N VAL A 38 -3.66 18.23 12.55
CA VAL A 38 -2.81 19.33 12.13
C VAL A 38 -3.16 20.54 13.00
N SER A 39 -2.25 20.92 13.90
CA SER A 39 -2.39 22.16 14.66
C SER A 39 -2.03 23.34 13.77
N GLY A 40 -3.04 24.09 13.35
CA GLY A 40 -2.89 25.35 12.63
C GLY A 40 -4.24 25.96 12.35
N THR A 41 -4.40 27.25 12.67
CA THR A 41 -5.51 28.03 12.11
C THR A 41 -5.34 28.01 10.58
N PRO A 42 -6.32 27.55 9.80
CA PRO A 42 -6.24 27.68 8.34
C PRO A 42 -6.11 29.17 8.05
N ALA A 43 -4.95 29.57 7.50
CA ALA A 43 -4.84 30.89 6.92
C ALA A 43 -5.88 30.96 5.80
N PRO A 44 -6.64 32.05 5.67
CA PRO A 44 -7.56 32.24 4.55
C PRO A 44 -6.82 31.95 3.25
N ALA A 45 -7.41 31.14 2.38
CA ALA A 45 -6.90 30.96 1.03
C ALA A 45 -6.94 32.34 0.36
N GLU A 46 -5.78 32.99 0.27
CA GLU A 46 -5.63 34.22 -0.46
C GLU A 46 -5.98 33.89 -1.92
N PRO A 47 -6.95 34.59 -2.53
CA PRO A 47 -7.34 34.30 -3.90
C PRO A 47 -6.09 34.39 -4.76
N ALA A 48 -5.77 33.31 -5.46
CA ALA A 48 -4.74 33.32 -6.48
C ALA A 48 -5.02 34.52 -7.41
N PRO A 49 -4.01 35.31 -7.80
CA PRO A 49 -4.21 36.41 -8.73
C PRO A 49 -4.95 35.84 -9.92
N ALA A 50 -6.11 36.42 -10.24
CA ALA A 50 -6.88 36.04 -11.40
C ALA A 50 -5.91 36.01 -12.58
N GLU A 51 -5.64 34.80 -13.05
CA GLU A 51 -5.00 34.53 -14.32
C GLU A 51 -5.73 35.41 -15.32
N ALA A 52 -5.00 36.39 -15.85
CA ALA A 52 -5.52 37.45 -16.67
C ALA A 52 -6.46 36.81 -17.70
N ALA A 53 -7.76 37.05 -17.52
CA ALA A 53 -8.76 36.69 -18.51
C ALA A 53 -8.39 37.48 -19.75
N GLU A 54 -7.75 36.79 -20.70
CA GLU A 54 -7.54 37.25 -22.06
C GLU A 54 -8.88 37.81 -22.55
N PRO A 55 -8.93 39.04 -23.07
CA PRO A 55 -10.16 39.53 -23.66
C PRO A 55 -10.43 38.68 -24.90
N GLN A 56 -11.46 37.82 -24.82
CA GLN A 56 -12.15 37.30 -25.99
C GLN A 56 -12.79 38.50 -26.70
N ALA A 57 -11.96 39.21 -27.47
CA ALA A 57 -12.38 40.16 -28.48
C ALA A 57 -12.68 39.36 -29.74
N GLU A 58 -13.82 38.69 -29.80
CA GLU A 58 -14.37 38.18 -31.06
C GLU A 58 -15.88 37.96 -30.95
N ALA A 59 -16.58 38.41 -31.99
CA ALA A 59 -18.02 38.41 -32.20
C ALA A 59 -18.83 39.54 -31.53
N GLN A 60 -18.84 40.71 -32.18
CA GLN A 60 -20.08 41.27 -32.77
C GLN A 60 -19.77 41.98 -34.09
#